data_AF-A0A9Q3Z5N3-F1
#
_entry.id   AF-A0A9Q3Z5N3-F1
#
_cell.length_a   1.000
_cell.length_b   1.000
_cell.length_c   1.000
_cell.angle_alpha   90.00
_cell.angle_beta   90.00
_cell.angle_gamma   90.00
#
_symmetry.space_group_name_H-M   'P 1'
#
loop_
_entity.id
_entity.type
_entity.pdbx_description
1 polymer ?
#
loop_
_entity_poly.entity_id
_entity_poly.type
_entity_poly.pdbx_seq_one_letter_code
_entity_poly.pdbx_strand_id
1 'polypeptide(L)'
;MAALAVLAGLAVQPGLAGLGAEPAGDSYPWHQDTTAEQLRQDQCLMADVLRLGGTSMTTTAQDGLNKTPGQLHTLANREHWQDTALSTAYDKDKAQAAQDRDTINALRDAWQKPLNGLDTPAGFTETGFHWPPGTSNDGQQSFYEQTGLTKWISDRFWKNEEDFYKDSTPATDAATLKAVDALGTPRYGSDPDPGLPRDERDRALAEQDAFTWMHGGLGRSAGADDARIFLASGGFPRTAPQPDSAEFRIAVEDLKSRYASCAWRNPIDPDSVLGDVTSTAATEWQQEIASQATQRNQILTADKDAVAALASGSKTLGDLLGQSWVADRLARWQDFWSAGGTGTVGDAPTVIEVHAAQGKCLDVEGAKKDSGTPVQLYTCNGSAAQPARPATGST
;
A
#
# COMPACT_ATOMS: atom_id res chain seq x y z
N MET A 1 29.06 -25.03 -5.71
CA MET A 1 29.09 -26.31 -4.99
C MET A 1 27.65 -26.66 -4.64
N ALA A 2 27.16 -27.79 -5.13
CA ALA A 2 25.81 -28.27 -4.93
C ALA A 2 25.58 -28.70 -3.48
N ALA A 3 24.43 -28.35 -2.91
CA ALA A 3 23.94 -28.96 -1.68
C ALA A 3 22.52 -29.49 -1.93
N LEU A 4 22.40 -30.82 -1.88
CA LEU A 4 21.17 -31.58 -1.99
C LEU A 4 20.20 -31.24 -0.85
N ALA A 5 18.94 -31.00 -1.18
CA ALA A 5 17.84 -31.05 -0.22
C ALA A 5 17.36 -32.50 -0.08
N VAL A 6 17.48 -33.07 1.13
CA VAL A 6 16.86 -34.34 1.50
C VAL A 6 15.50 -34.04 2.12
N LEU A 7 14.43 -34.46 1.44
CA LEU A 7 13.08 -34.51 2.00
C LEU A 7 13.01 -35.65 3.01
N ALA A 8 13.01 -35.33 4.31
CA ALA A 8 12.63 -36.27 5.35
C ALA A 8 11.11 -36.23 5.54
N GLY A 9 10.44 -37.32 5.18
CA GLY A 9 9.02 -37.51 5.49
C GLY A 9 8.83 -37.63 7.01
N LEU A 10 8.01 -36.76 7.58
CA LEU A 10 7.55 -36.88 8.95
C LEU A 10 6.43 -37.95 9.00
N ALA A 11 6.77 -39.13 9.51
CA ALA A 11 5.80 -40.10 9.95
C ALA A 11 5.17 -39.61 11.27
N VAL A 12 3.87 -39.27 11.24
CA VAL A 12 3.09 -38.96 12.44
C VAL A 12 2.72 -40.28 13.13
N GLN A 13 3.11 -40.46 14.39
CA GLN A 13 2.68 -41.59 15.21
C GLN A 13 1.24 -41.37 15.71
N PRO A 14 0.33 -42.36 15.60
CA PRO A 14 -0.99 -42.29 16.20
C PRO A 14 -0.89 -42.83 17.64
N GLY A 15 -0.99 -41.95 18.62
CA GLY A 15 -0.95 -42.37 20.01
C GLY A 15 -1.34 -41.27 20.96
N LEU A 16 -2.64 -41.21 21.25
CA LEU A 16 -3.33 -40.74 22.48
C LEU A 16 -4.68 -40.09 22.14
N ALA A 17 -5.59 -40.86 21.51
CA ALA A 17 -7.02 -40.54 21.50
C ALA A 17 -7.69 -41.32 22.63
N GLY A 18 -7.77 -40.72 23.81
CA GLY A 18 -8.51 -41.22 24.96
C GLY A 18 -9.99 -40.87 24.83
N LEU A 19 -10.80 -41.88 24.53
CA LEU A 19 -12.16 -42.16 24.99
C LEU A 19 -13.07 -40.97 25.37
N GLY A 20 -14.10 -40.78 24.54
CA GLY A 20 -15.39 -40.23 24.97
C GLY A 20 -15.83 -38.95 24.27
N ALA A 21 -16.17 -39.03 22.99
CA ALA A 21 -17.11 -38.09 22.38
C ALA A 21 -17.84 -38.84 21.26
N GLU A 22 -19.14 -39.07 21.45
CA GLU A 22 -20.02 -39.40 20.32
C GLU A 22 -20.01 -38.20 19.36
N PRO A 23 -19.84 -38.38 18.04
CA PRO A 23 -20.11 -37.31 17.11
C PRO A 23 -21.63 -37.21 16.98
N ALA A 24 -22.24 -36.38 17.83
CA ALA A 24 -23.46 -35.71 17.42
C ALA A 24 -23.01 -34.72 16.33
N GLY A 25 -23.43 -34.95 15.09
CA GLY A 25 -23.33 -33.93 14.05
C GLY A 25 -24.14 -32.73 14.54
N ASP A 26 -23.45 -31.73 15.08
CA ASP A 26 -24.10 -30.52 15.58
C ASP A 26 -24.72 -29.81 14.37
N SER A 27 -26.04 -29.91 14.25
CA SER A 27 -26.86 -29.05 13.40
C SER A 27 -26.54 -27.60 13.74
N TYR A 28 -25.73 -26.95 12.90
CA TYR A 28 -25.34 -25.57 13.10
C TYR A 28 -26.31 -24.65 12.35
N PRO A 29 -26.90 -23.62 12.99
CA PRO A 29 -27.67 -22.62 12.28
C PRO A 29 -26.77 -21.85 11.31
N TRP A 30 -26.79 -22.21 10.02
CA TRP A 30 -26.00 -21.62 8.93
C TRP A 30 -26.12 -20.08 8.80
N HIS A 31 -27.09 -19.47 9.47
CA HIS A 31 -27.35 -18.03 9.51
C HIS A 31 -26.73 -17.32 10.71
N GLN A 32 -26.11 -18.04 11.65
CA GLN A 32 -25.38 -17.47 12.79
C GLN A 32 -23.87 -17.60 12.53
N ASP A 33 -23.03 -16.88 13.28
CA ASP A 33 -21.57 -17.05 13.23
C ASP A 33 -21.08 -17.92 14.42
N THR A 34 -20.38 -19.01 14.13
CA THR A 34 -19.76 -19.92 15.12
C THR A 34 -18.53 -19.26 15.72
N THR A 35 -18.05 -19.81 16.84
CA THR A 35 -16.71 -19.48 17.35
C THR A 35 -15.59 -19.77 16.35
N ALA A 36 -15.73 -20.81 15.51
CA ALA A 36 -14.78 -21.11 14.44
C ALA A 36 -14.82 -20.09 13.30
N GLU A 37 -16.02 -19.63 12.91
CA GLU A 37 -16.20 -18.57 11.91
C GLU A 37 -15.69 -17.23 12.42
N GLN A 38 -15.96 -16.88 13.69
CA GLN A 38 -15.41 -15.67 14.32
C GLN A 38 -13.87 -15.69 14.32
N LEU A 39 -13.25 -16.81 14.71
CA LEU A 39 -11.79 -16.94 14.65
C LEU A 39 -11.25 -16.73 13.23
N ARG A 40 -11.87 -17.33 12.21
CA ARG A 40 -11.46 -17.13 10.81
C ARG A 40 -11.69 -15.69 10.35
N GLN A 41 -12.79 -15.06 10.76
CA GLN A 41 -13.10 -13.66 10.44
C GLN A 41 -12.03 -12.71 11.01
N ASP A 42 -11.61 -12.94 12.25
CA ASP A 42 -10.56 -12.15 12.89
C ASP A 42 -9.19 -12.42 12.27
N GLN A 43 -8.87 -13.68 11.95
CA GLN A 43 -7.64 -14.04 11.23
C GLN A 43 -7.57 -13.37 9.84
N CYS A 44 -8.69 -13.31 9.12
CA CYS A 44 -8.79 -12.63 7.84
C CYS A 44 -8.63 -11.12 7.95
N LEU A 45 -9.20 -10.50 8.99
CA LEU A 45 -8.95 -9.10 9.29
C LEU A 45 -7.45 -8.84 9.49
N MET A 46 -6.76 -9.68 10.26
CA MET A 46 -5.32 -9.54 10.46
C MET A 46 -4.54 -9.70 9.15
N ALA A 47 -4.94 -10.63 8.28
CA ALA A 47 -4.29 -10.81 6.98
C ALA A 47 -4.44 -9.57 6.09
N ASP A 48 -5.62 -8.94 6.05
CA ASP A 48 -5.82 -7.68 5.33
C ASP A 48 -5.01 -6.53 5.95
N VAL A 49 -4.96 -6.45 7.27
CA VAL A 49 -4.16 -5.44 7.99
C VAL A 49 -2.66 -5.61 7.73
N LEU A 50 -2.14 -6.84 7.69
CA LEU A 50 -0.72 -7.08 7.36
C LEU A 50 -0.35 -6.57 5.95
N ARG A 51 -1.31 -6.53 5.03
CA ARG A 51 -1.10 -6.09 3.64
C ARG A 51 -1.34 -4.59 3.43
N LEU A 52 -2.32 -4.03 4.15
CA LEU A 52 -2.83 -2.67 3.90
C LEU A 52 -2.54 -1.69 5.03
N GLY A 53 -2.22 -2.18 6.22
CA GLY A 53 -1.99 -1.37 7.42
C GLY A 53 -0.64 -0.66 7.40
N GLY A 54 -0.52 0.36 8.25
CA GLY A 54 0.78 0.95 8.54
C GLY A 54 1.64 0.07 9.45
N THR A 55 2.78 0.60 9.89
CA THR A 55 3.76 -0.16 10.68
C THR A 55 3.19 -0.65 12.01
N SER A 56 2.46 0.20 12.72
CA SER A 56 1.88 -0.13 14.03
C SER A 56 0.76 -1.15 13.86
N MET A 57 -0.14 -0.96 12.90
CA MET A 57 -1.20 -1.91 12.60
C MET A 57 -0.64 -3.27 12.18
N THR A 58 0.38 -3.30 11.31
CA THR A 58 1.06 -4.54 10.89
C THR A 58 1.66 -5.27 12.08
N THR A 59 2.31 -4.55 13.01
CA THR A 59 2.86 -5.14 14.23
C THR A 59 1.74 -5.72 15.11
N THR A 60 0.67 -4.96 15.33
CA THR A 60 -0.51 -5.41 16.09
C THR A 60 -1.14 -6.65 15.47
N ALA A 61 -1.26 -6.71 14.14
CA ALA A 61 -1.81 -7.85 13.43
C ALA A 61 -0.92 -9.10 13.51
N GLN A 62 0.39 -8.93 13.32
CA GLN A 62 1.36 -10.02 13.48
C GLN A 62 1.30 -10.60 14.90
N ASP A 63 1.28 -9.74 15.92
CA ASP A 63 1.19 -10.16 17.32
C ASP A 63 -0.16 -10.84 17.60
N GLY A 64 -1.26 -10.30 17.06
CA GLY A 64 -2.61 -10.84 17.19
C GLY A 64 -2.74 -12.27 16.68
N LEU A 65 -2.14 -12.60 15.53
CA LEU A 65 -2.15 -13.94 14.94
C LEU A 65 -1.41 -15.00 15.79
N ASN A 66 -0.68 -14.59 16.83
CA ASN A 66 0.00 -15.48 17.77
C ASN A 66 -0.75 -15.60 19.11
N LYS A 67 -1.91 -14.94 19.27
CA LYS A 67 -2.72 -14.97 20.50
C LYS A 67 -3.79 -16.05 20.46
N THR A 68 -4.44 -16.28 21.60
CA THR A 68 -5.63 -17.13 21.66
C THR A 68 -6.81 -16.49 20.91
N PRO A 69 -7.82 -17.27 20.47
CA PRO A 69 -8.98 -16.74 19.76
C PRO A 69 -9.66 -15.56 20.47
N GLY A 70 -9.93 -15.66 21.77
CA GLY A 70 -10.58 -14.57 22.52
C GLY A 70 -9.73 -13.31 22.66
N GLN A 71 -8.41 -13.46 22.74
CA GLN A 71 -7.47 -12.34 22.76
C GLN A 71 -7.37 -11.66 21.39
N LEU A 72 -7.35 -12.45 20.32
CA LEU A 72 -7.38 -11.96 18.95
C LEU A 72 -8.69 -11.20 18.68
N HIS A 73 -9.82 -11.77 19.09
CA HIS A 73 -11.11 -11.12 18.96
C HIS A 73 -11.17 -9.77 19.70
N THR A 74 -10.65 -9.70 20.93
CA THR A 74 -10.59 -8.45 21.69
C THR A 74 -9.70 -7.40 21.01
N LEU A 75 -8.61 -7.84 20.35
CA LEU A 75 -7.65 -6.96 19.69
C LEU A 75 -8.23 -6.24 18.47
N ALA A 76 -9.24 -6.82 17.82
CA ALA A 76 -9.83 -6.29 16.58
C ALA A 76 -11.35 -6.50 16.49
N ASN A 77 -12.05 -6.41 17.62
CA ASN A 77 -13.48 -6.64 17.74
C ASN A 77 -14.26 -5.74 16.76
N ARG A 78 -15.01 -6.33 15.83
CA ARG A 78 -15.72 -5.59 14.78
C ARG A 78 -16.93 -4.81 15.28
N GLU A 79 -17.60 -5.27 16.34
CA GLU A 79 -18.76 -4.60 16.93
C GLU A 79 -18.35 -3.32 17.67
N HIS A 80 -17.12 -3.31 18.21
CA HIS A 80 -16.53 -2.21 18.95
C HIS A 80 -15.22 -1.73 18.32
N TRP A 81 -15.15 -1.72 16.98
CA TRP A 81 -13.89 -1.55 16.25
C TRP A 81 -13.09 -0.32 16.65
N GLN A 82 -13.77 0.78 16.95
CA GLN A 82 -13.18 2.06 17.37
C GLN A 82 -12.45 1.98 18.72
N ASP A 83 -12.81 1.02 19.58
CA ASP A 83 -12.29 0.87 20.95
C ASP A 83 -11.37 -0.35 21.07
N THR A 84 -10.55 -0.60 20.05
CA THR A 84 -9.65 -1.76 19.98
C THR A 84 -8.18 -1.38 19.98
N ALA A 85 -7.32 -2.37 20.26
CA ALA A 85 -5.88 -2.21 20.10
C ALA A 85 -5.49 -1.98 18.63
N LEU A 86 -6.25 -2.54 17.68
CA LEU A 86 -6.08 -2.28 16.26
C LEU A 86 -6.42 -0.82 15.89
N SER A 87 -7.51 -0.26 16.41
CA SER A 87 -7.88 1.15 16.24
C SER A 87 -6.81 2.10 16.77
N THR A 88 -6.32 1.82 17.98
CA THR A 88 -5.20 2.60 18.56
C THR A 88 -3.95 2.57 17.66
N ALA A 89 -3.68 1.43 17.03
CA ALA A 89 -2.56 1.28 16.11
C ALA A 89 -2.79 2.03 14.78
N TYR A 90 -4.03 2.05 14.28
CA TYR A 90 -4.44 2.84 13.12
C TYR A 90 -4.23 4.35 13.36
N ASP A 91 -4.71 4.87 14.49
CA ASP A 91 -4.52 6.29 14.85
C ASP A 91 -3.04 6.65 14.96
N LYS A 92 -2.23 5.75 15.53
CA LYS A 92 -0.78 5.92 15.61
C LYS A 92 -0.13 6.00 14.23
N ASP A 93 -0.52 5.12 13.31
CA ASP A 93 0.02 5.12 11.95
C ASP A 93 -0.39 6.38 11.17
N LYS A 94 -1.63 6.84 11.36
CA LYS A 94 -2.13 8.09 10.78
C LYS A 94 -1.37 9.31 11.31
N ALA A 95 -1.15 9.38 12.62
CA ALA A 95 -0.36 10.43 13.24
C ALA A 95 1.10 10.41 12.77
N GLN A 96 1.70 9.22 12.66
CA GLN A 96 3.06 9.07 12.15
C GLN A 96 3.17 9.52 10.69
N ALA A 97 2.21 9.16 9.83
CA ALA A 97 2.21 9.60 8.45
C ALA A 97 2.14 11.14 8.34
N ALA A 98 1.30 11.79 9.17
CA ALA A 98 1.23 13.25 9.26
C ALA A 98 2.58 13.86 9.64
N GLN A 99 3.23 13.32 10.68
CA GLN A 99 4.54 13.76 11.12
C GLN A 99 5.63 13.55 10.05
N ASP A 100 5.62 12.41 9.36
CA ASP A 100 6.57 12.10 8.30
C ASP A 100 6.44 13.10 7.14
N ARG A 101 5.20 13.42 6.75
CA ARG A 101 4.89 14.44 5.73
C ARG A 101 5.42 15.82 6.14
N ASP A 102 5.16 16.23 7.38
CA ASP A 102 5.63 17.52 7.88
C ASP A 102 7.16 17.59 7.94
N THR A 103 7.80 16.48 8.31
CA THR A 103 9.26 16.36 8.36
C THR A 103 9.88 16.54 6.98
N ILE A 104 9.37 15.85 5.95
CA ILE A 104 9.94 15.98 4.60
C ILE A 104 9.68 17.37 4.00
N ASN A 105 8.53 17.99 4.30
CA ASN A 105 8.24 19.36 3.89
C ASN A 105 9.19 20.36 4.55
N ALA A 106 9.44 20.22 5.86
CA ALA A 106 10.36 21.09 6.58
C ALA A 106 11.81 20.96 6.08
N LEU A 107 12.25 19.74 5.75
CA LEU A 107 13.57 19.50 5.15
C LEU A 107 13.68 20.14 3.77
N ARG A 108 12.64 20.00 2.94
CA ARG A 108 12.57 20.65 1.63
C ARG A 108 12.68 22.18 1.75
N ASP A 109 11.92 22.77 2.66
CA ASP A 109 11.91 24.21 2.88
C ASP A 109 13.21 24.72 3.51
N ALA A 110 14.03 23.83 4.10
CA ALA A 110 15.35 24.17 4.59
C ALA A 110 16.39 24.32 3.47
N TRP A 111 16.21 23.65 2.32
CA TRP A 111 17.19 23.69 1.22
C TRP A 111 17.25 25.03 0.50
N GLN A 112 16.19 25.84 0.49
CA GLN A 112 16.26 27.20 -0.07
C GLN A 112 17.05 28.17 0.82
N LYS A 113 17.13 27.91 2.14
CA LYS A 113 17.68 28.87 3.12
C LYS A 113 19.11 29.34 2.80
N PRO A 114 20.05 28.50 2.35
CA PRO A 114 21.40 28.93 1.99
C PRO A 114 21.46 29.88 0.79
N LEU A 115 20.40 29.95 -0.02
CA LEU A 115 20.32 30.81 -1.21
C LEU A 115 19.62 32.14 -0.91
N ASN A 116 18.92 32.25 0.22
CA ASN A 116 18.20 33.45 0.60
C ASN A 116 19.11 34.68 0.65
N GLY A 117 18.73 35.73 -0.08
CA GLY A 117 19.47 37.00 -0.15
C GLY A 117 20.65 37.00 -1.12
N LEU A 118 20.89 35.90 -1.83
CA LEU A 118 21.84 35.88 -2.94
C LEU A 118 21.20 36.48 -4.21
N ASP A 119 21.95 37.27 -4.96
CA ASP A 119 21.50 37.76 -6.26
C ASP A 119 21.40 36.61 -7.27
N THR A 120 20.32 36.58 -8.04
CA THR A 120 20.07 35.56 -9.07
C THR A 120 21.05 35.74 -10.25
N PRO A 121 21.92 34.75 -10.54
CA PRO A 121 22.86 34.83 -11.66
C PRO A 121 22.16 34.89 -13.02
N ALA A 122 22.79 35.52 -14.01
CA ALA A 122 22.24 35.56 -15.36
C ALA A 122 22.10 34.14 -15.95
N GLY A 123 20.97 33.88 -16.60
CA GLY A 123 20.61 32.54 -17.09
C GLY A 123 19.69 31.75 -16.16
N PHE A 124 19.39 32.26 -14.96
CA PHE A 124 18.35 31.72 -14.09
C PHE A 124 17.16 32.66 -13.95
N THR A 125 15.98 32.08 -13.74
CA THR A 125 14.84 32.79 -13.16
C THR A 125 14.96 32.82 -11.65
N GLU A 126 14.33 33.80 -10.99
CA GLU A 126 14.27 33.87 -9.52
C GLU A 126 13.75 32.56 -8.91
N THR A 127 12.63 32.06 -9.45
CA THR A 127 12.01 30.81 -9.01
C THR A 127 12.92 29.61 -9.25
N GLY A 128 13.53 29.53 -10.44
CA GLY A 128 14.47 28.48 -10.74
C GLY A 128 15.65 28.52 -9.79
N PHE A 129 16.19 29.71 -9.46
CA PHE A 129 17.38 29.85 -8.63
C PHE A 129 17.15 29.50 -7.17
N HIS A 130 16.17 30.12 -6.54
CA HIS A 130 16.00 30.09 -5.09
C HIS A 130 15.15 28.93 -4.57
N TRP A 131 14.32 28.33 -5.43
CA TRP A 131 13.28 27.40 -4.98
C TRP A 131 13.59 25.97 -5.42
N PRO A 132 13.62 25.01 -4.49
CA PRO A 132 13.74 23.60 -4.83
C PRO A 132 12.57 23.15 -5.74
N PRO A 133 12.78 22.15 -6.60
CA PRO A 133 11.72 21.64 -7.47
C PRO A 133 10.50 21.18 -6.65
N GLY A 134 9.30 21.39 -7.18
CA GLY A 134 8.04 21.00 -6.53
C GLY A 134 7.59 21.94 -5.41
N THR A 135 8.14 23.16 -5.31
CA THR A 135 7.74 24.17 -4.29
C THR A 135 7.00 25.38 -4.85
N SER A 136 7.05 25.60 -6.17
CA SER A 136 6.55 26.83 -6.82
C SER A 136 5.41 26.60 -7.83
N ASN A 137 4.66 25.49 -7.69
CA ASN A 137 3.74 24.99 -8.73
C ASN A 137 4.41 24.94 -10.12
N ASP A 138 5.70 24.63 -10.12
CA ASP A 138 6.59 24.56 -11.29
C ASP A 138 6.33 23.32 -12.17
N GLY A 139 5.39 22.47 -11.77
CA GLY A 139 5.08 21.21 -12.43
C GLY A 139 6.16 20.14 -12.25
N GLN A 140 7.16 20.39 -11.40
CA GLN A 140 8.26 19.47 -11.13
C GLN A 140 7.94 18.60 -9.92
N GLN A 141 8.53 17.41 -9.88
CA GLN A 141 8.51 16.56 -8.69
C GLN A 141 9.54 17.06 -7.69
N SER A 142 9.14 17.18 -6.44
CA SER A 142 10.06 17.36 -5.32
C SER A 142 11.03 16.18 -5.19
N PHE A 143 12.18 16.39 -4.54
CA PHE A 143 13.18 15.33 -4.39
C PHE A 143 12.64 14.07 -3.69
N TYR A 144 11.72 14.22 -2.74
CA TYR A 144 11.07 13.08 -2.07
C TYR A 144 9.98 12.41 -2.91
N GLU A 145 9.39 13.11 -3.88
CA GLU A 145 8.50 12.49 -4.87
C GLU A 145 9.30 11.67 -5.88
N GLN A 146 10.48 12.14 -6.29
CA GLN A 146 11.38 11.42 -7.20
C GLN A 146 11.86 10.08 -6.60
N THR A 147 11.99 9.98 -5.27
CA THR A 147 12.35 8.73 -4.57
C THR A 147 11.15 7.87 -4.18
N GLY A 148 9.93 8.31 -4.52
CA GLY A 148 8.67 7.64 -4.17
C GLY A 148 8.25 7.78 -2.70
N LEU A 149 9.05 8.44 -1.85
CA LEU A 149 8.78 8.55 -0.41
C LEU A 149 7.49 9.34 -0.13
N THR A 150 7.26 10.43 -0.86
CA THR A 150 6.03 11.23 -0.69
C THR A 150 4.79 10.40 -1.02
N LYS A 151 4.82 9.60 -2.09
CA LYS A 151 3.72 8.70 -2.45
C LYS A 151 3.52 7.63 -1.37
N TRP A 152 4.59 7.02 -0.91
CA TRP A 152 4.55 6.01 0.15
C TRP A 152 3.92 6.53 1.45
N ILE A 153 4.32 7.73 1.89
CA ILE A 153 3.72 8.40 3.07
C ILE A 153 2.26 8.74 2.79
N SER A 154 1.94 9.27 1.60
CA SER A 154 0.60 9.70 1.22
C SER A 154 -0.40 8.54 1.16
N ASP A 155 0.00 7.39 0.61
CA ASP A 155 -0.87 6.20 0.47
C ASP A 155 -1.40 5.69 1.82
N ARG A 156 -0.75 6.07 2.94
CA ARG A 156 -1.20 5.76 4.32
C ARG A 156 -2.35 6.64 4.83
N PHE A 157 -2.59 7.81 4.24
CA PHE A 157 -3.65 8.73 4.68
C PHE A 157 -5.02 8.46 4.07
N TRP A 158 -5.06 7.72 2.95
CA TRP A 158 -6.28 7.56 2.14
C TRP A 158 -7.16 6.38 2.55
N LYS A 159 -6.87 5.72 3.68
CA LYS A 159 -7.65 4.59 4.17
C LYS A 159 -8.53 5.03 5.33
N ASN A 160 -9.85 4.84 5.18
CA ASN A 160 -10.74 4.90 6.33
C ASN A 160 -10.55 3.61 7.12
N GLU A 161 -10.53 3.69 8.44
CA GLU A 161 -10.41 2.50 9.28
C GLU A 161 -11.51 1.47 8.98
N GLU A 162 -12.74 1.93 8.72
CA GLU A 162 -13.87 1.08 8.34
C GLU A 162 -13.59 0.16 7.14
N ASP A 163 -12.67 0.53 6.24
CA ASP A 163 -12.33 -0.25 5.05
C ASP A 163 -11.72 -1.61 5.43
N PHE A 164 -11.01 -1.69 6.55
CA PHE A 164 -10.44 -2.96 7.04
C PHE A 164 -11.53 -3.92 7.53
N TYR A 165 -12.67 -3.39 7.96
CA TYR A 165 -13.76 -4.17 8.56
C TYR A 165 -14.83 -4.60 7.55
N LYS A 166 -14.67 -4.25 6.28
CA LYS A 166 -15.52 -4.74 5.19
C LYS A 166 -15.39 -6.26 5.06
N ASP A 167 -16.45 -6.92 4.63
CA ASP A 167 -16.44 -8.36 4.38
C ASP A 167 -15.55 -8.64 3.15
N SER A 168 -14.44 -9.35 3.36
CA SER A 168 -13.49 -9.72 2.30
C SER A 168 -13.88 -11.00 1.56
N THR A 169 -15.04 -11.58 1.86
CA THR A 169 -15.59 -12.74 1.14
C THR A 169 -15.68 -12.44 -0.36
N PRO A 170 -15.05 -13.25 -1.24
CA PRO A 170 -15.14 -13.09 -2.69
C PRO A 170 -16.59 -13.08 -3.16
N ALA A 171 -16.97 -12.03 -3.88
CA ALA A 171 -18.32 -11.86 -4.39
C ALA A 171 -18.54 -12.71 -5.65
N THR A 172 -19.72 -13.30 -5.76
CA THR A 172 -20.20 -13.98 -6.97
C THR A 172 -20.33 -12.98 -8.11
N ASP A 173 -19.82 -13.33 -9.30
CA ASP A 173 -20.01 -12.51 -10.50
C ASP A 173 -21.45 -12.61 -11.05
N ALA A 174 -21.84 -11.64 -11.86
CA ALA A 174 -23.21 -11.54 -12.38
C ALA A 174 -23.64 -12.74 -13.24
N ALA A 175 -22.72 -13.39 -13.97
CA ALA A 175 -23.06 -14.55 -14.80
C ALA A 175 -23.30 -15.79 -13.94
N THR A 176 -22.48 -15.99 -12.91
CA THR A 176 -22.66 -17.08 -11.94
C THR A 176 -23.94 -16.87 -11.12
N LEU A 177 -24.23 -15.64 -10.67
CA LEU A 177 -25.47 -15.36 -9.93
C LEU A 177 -26.72 -15.63 -10.79
N LYS A 178 -26.68 -15.27 -12.08
CA LYS A 178 -27.75 -15.62 -13.02
C LYS A 178 -27.94 -17.13 -13.17
N ALA A 179 -26.87 -17.92 -13.10
CA ALA A 179 -26.97 -19.38 -13.13
C ALA A 179 -27.61 -19.92 -11.83
N VAL A 180 -27.28 -19.32 -10.68
CA VAL A 180 -27.93 -19.63 -9.39
C VAL A 180 -29.42 -19.35 -9.47
N ASP A 181 -29.82 -18.18 -9.99
CA ASP A 181 -31.24 -17.82 -10.20
C ASP A 181 -31.97 -18.83 -11.09
N ALA A 182 -31.38 -19.15 -12.25
CA ALA A 182 -31.99 -20.06 -13.22
C ALA A 182 -32.26 -21.45 -12.63
N LEU A 183 -31.41 -21.92 -11.72
CA LEU A 183 -31.56 -23.20 -11.04
C LEU A 183 -32.48 -23.12 -9.81
N GLY A 184 -32.34 -22.06 -9.02
CA GLY A 184 -32.95 -21.93 -7.70
C GLY A 184 -34.34 -21.32 -7.70
N THR A 185 -34.63 -20.31 -8.54
CA THR A 185 -35.94 -19.65 -8.56
C THR A 185 -37.10 -20.63 -8.79
N PRO A 186 -37.02 -21.62 -9.70
CA PRO A 186 -38.11 -22.59 -9.88
C PRO A 186 -38.33 -23.54 -8.69
N ARG A 187 -37.35 -23.66 -7.79
CA ARG A 187 -37.36 -24.61 -6.66
C ARG A 187 -37.65 -23.96 -5.32
N TYR A 188 -37.10 -22.77 -5.12
CA TYR A 188 -37.04 -22.09 -3.82
C TYR A 188 -37.67 -20.68 -3.87
N GLY A 189 -38.11 -20.21 -5.04
CA GLY A 189 -38.65 -18.86 -5.23
C GLY A 189 -40.13 -18.70 -4.91
N SER A 190 -40.82 -19.74 -4.46
CA SER A 190 -42.25 -19.73 -4.12
C SER A 190 -42.48 -20.31 -2.74
N ASP A 191 -43.56 -19.88 -2.08
CA ASP A 191 -43.90 -20.36 -0.75
C ASP A 191 -44.09 -21.89 -0.73
N PRO A 192 -43.59 -22.59 0.31
CA PRO A 192 -43.79 -24.02 0.47
C PRO A 192 -45.27 -24.41 0.45
N ASP A 193 -45.58 -25.58 -0.13
CA ASP A 193 -46.95 -26.10 -0.15
C ASP A 193 -47.48 -26.28 1.29
N PRO A 194 -48.58 -25.60 1.67
CA PRO A 194 -49.14 -25.68 3.02
C PRO A 194 -49.67 -27.08 3.37
N GLY A 195 -49.86 -27.95 2.37
CA GLY A 195 -50.30 -29.33 2.54
C GLY A 195 -49.19 -30.32 2.94
N LEU A 196 -47.92 -29.91 2.95
CA LEU A 196 -46.79 -30.78 3.30
C LEU A 196 -46.79 -31.19 4.79
N PRO A 197 -46.24 -32.37 5.11
CA PRO A 197 -45.84 -32.72 6.48
C PRO A 197 -45.03 -31.60 7.14
N ARG A 198 -45.13 -31.45 8.47
CA ARG A 198 -44.52 -30.29 9.16
C ARG A 198 -43.02 -30.20 8.92
N ASP A 199 -42.33 -31.31 9.06
CA ASP A 199 -40.89 -31.46 8.82
C ASP A 199 -40.49 -31.11 7.38
N GLU A 200 -41.26 -31.58 6.38
CA GLU A 200 -41.00 -31.25 4.98
C GLU A 200 -41.24 -29.76 4.67
N ARG A 201 -42.28 -29.18 5.26
CA ARG A 201 -42.57 -27.75 5.12
C ARG A 201 -41.50 -26.89 5.80
N ASP A 202 -41.05 -27.27 6.99
CA ASP A 202 -40.04 -26.53 7.74
C ASP A 202 -38.69 -26.56 7.00
N ARG A 203 -38.33 -27.69 6.39
CA ARG A 203 -37.16 -27.78 5.48
C ARG A 203 -37.32 -26.91 4.24
N ALA A 204 -38.47 -26.96 3.56
CA ALA A 204 -38.71 -26.15 2.37
C ALA A 204 -38.64 -24.64 2.67
N LEU A 205 -39.09 -24.23 3.85
CA LEU A 205 -38.94 -22.85 4.34
C LEU A 205 -37.47 -22.50 4.58
N ALA A 206 -36.70 -23.39 5.22
CA ALA A 206 -35.26 -23.19 5.42
C ALA A 206 -34.48 -23.07 4.10
N GLU A 207 -34.82 -23.90 3.09
CA GLU A 207 -34.24 -23.81 1.74
C GLU A 207 -34.63 -22.49 1.04
N GLN A 208 -35.88 -22.01 1.20
CA GLN A 208 -36.33 -20.72 0.67
C GLN A 208 -35.56 -19.53 1.31
N ASP A 209 -35.42 -19.55 2.64
CA ASP A 209 -34.68 -18.54 3.39
C ASP A 209 -33.19 -18.54 3.00
N ALA A 210 -32.58 -19.72 2.89
CA ALA A 210 -31.21 -19.91 2.44
C ALA A 210 -30.99 -19.38 1.02
N PHE A 211 -31.96 -19.60 0.12
CA PHE A 211 -31.89 -19.09 -1.25
C PHE A 211 -31.92 -17.56 -1.28
N THR A 212 -32.79 -16.95 -0.46
CA THR A 212 -32.81 -15.49 -0.30
C THR A 212 -31.48 -14.97 0.23
N TRP A 213 -30.94 -15.63 1.25
CA TRP A 213 -29.68 -15.24 1.91
C TRP A 213 -28.44 -15.31 1.00
N MET A 214 -28.40 -16.26 0.07
CA MET A 214 -27.29 -16.44 -0.87
C MET A 214 -27.08 -15.24 -1.80
N HIS A 215 -28.10 -14.40 -2.00
CA HIS A 215 -28.02 -13.18 -2.80
C HIS A 215 -27.31 -12.01 -2.08
N GLY A 216 -26.91 -12.22 -0.82
CA GLY A 216 -26.30 -11.19 0.01
C GLY A 216 -27.33 -10.26 0.64
N GLY A 217 -26.86 -9.15 1.19
CA GLY A 217 -27.69 -8.18 1.90
C GLY A 217 -26.90 -6.91 2.24
N LEU A 218 -27.45 -6.08 3.13
CA LEU A 218 -26.73 -4.90 3.62
C LEU A 218 -25.42 -5.33 4.29
N GLY A 219 -24.28 -4.90 3.72
CA GLY A 219 -22.95 -5.23 4.25
C GLY A 219 -22.47 -6.65 3.95
N ARG A 220 -23.15 -7.43 3.10
CA ARG A 220 -22.77 -8.79 2.70
C ARG A 220 -22.95 -9.00 1.21
N SER A 221 -21.89 -9.42 0.52
CA SER A 221 -21.96 -9.85 -0.88
C SER A 221 -22.55 -11.25 -1.00
N ALA A 222 -23.16 -11.57 -2.14
CA ALA A 222 -23.39 -12.95 -2.54
C ALA A 222 -22.03 -13.67 -2.63
N GLY A 223 -21.84 -14.76 -1.90
CA GLY A 223 -20.54 -15.44 -1.79
C GLY A 223 -20.26 -16.36 -2.97
N ALA A 224 -19.08 -16.22 -3.61
CA ALA A 224 -18.70 -16.99 -4.78
C ALA A 224 -18.68 -18.51 -4.51
N ASP A 225 -18.17 -18.93 -3.35
CA ASP A 225 -18.13 -20.34 -2.96
C ASP A 225 -19.50 -20.91 -2.60
N ASP A 226 -20.40 -20.11 -2.03
CA ASP A 226 -21.78 -20.55 -1.78
C ASP A 226 -22.50 -20.81 -3.10
N ALA A 227 -22.34 -19.92 -4.08
CA ALA A 227 -22.86 -20.11 -5.43
C ALA A 227 -22.25 -21.35 -6.11
N ARG A 228 -20.95 -21.58 -5.96
CA ARG A 228 -20.26 -22.75 -6.52
C ARG A 228 -20.80 -24.05 -5.94
N ILE A 229 -20.93 -24.15 -4.61
CA ILE A 229 -21.45 -25.35 -3.93
C ILE A 229 -22.91 -25.63 -4.35
N PHE A 230 -23.74 -24.58 -4.42
CA PHE A 230 -25.12 -24.68 -4.86
C PHE A 230 -25.25 -25.20 -6.30
N LEU A 231 -24.47 -24.64 -7.23
CA LEU A 231 -24.49 -25.07 -8.63
C LEU A 231 -23.95 -26.48 -8.81
N ALA A 232 -22.85 -26.83 -8.11
CA ALA A 232 -22.26 -28.17 -8.18
C ALA A 232 -23.18 -29.26 -7.62
N SER A 233 -23.98 -28.91 -6.61
CA SER A 233 -24.93 -29.84 -5.98
C SER A 233 -26.29 -29.88 -6.70
N GLY A 234 -26.50 -29.02 -7.70
CA GLY A 234 -27.78 -28.91 -8.39
C GLY A 234 -28.90 -28.34 -7.49
N GLY A 235 -28.56 -27.49 -6.52
CA GLY A 235 -29.43 -26.97 -5.48
C GLY A 235 -28.72 -26.97 -4.12
N PHE A 236 -29.46 -26.89 -3.01
CA PHE A 236 -28.86 -27.11 -1.70
C PHE A 236 -28.43 -28.59 -1.53
N PRO A 237 -27.25 -28.86 -0.95
CA PRO A 237 -26.79 -30.22 -0.70
C PRO A 237 -27.77 -30.95 0.22
N ARG A 238 -28.27 -32.12 -0.21
CA ARG A 238 -29.16 -32.98 0.61
C ARG A 238 -28.49 -34.23 1.15
N THR A 239 -27.23 -34.45 0.76
CA THR A 239 -26.40 -35.55 1.20
C THR A 239 -24.96 -35.08 1.26
N ALA A 240 -24.18 -35.59 2.20
CA ALA A 240 -22.74 -35.38 2.22
C ALA A 240 -21.97 -36.64 1.79
N PRO A 241 -20.73 -36.46 1.28
CA PRO A 241 -19.79 -37.55 1.12
C PRO A 241 -19.60 -38.34 2.42
N GLN A 242 -19.40 -39.66 2.30
CA GLN A 242 -19.18 -40.51 3.47
C GLN A 242 -17.83 -40.18 4.13
N PRO A 243 -17.74 -40.13 5.46
CA PRO A 243 -16.46 -40.04 6.16
C PRO A 243 -15.45 -41.07 5.62
N ASP A 244 -14.17 -40.69 5.57
CA ASP A 244 -13.06 -41.49 5.01
C ASP A 244 -13.11 -41.79 3.50
N SER A 245 -14.10 -41.28 2.77
CA SER A 245 -14.13 -41.35 1.29
C SER A 245 -13.18 -40.33 0.64
N ALA A 246 -12.81 -40.59 -0.62
CA ALA A 246 -12.05 -39.63 -1.42
C ALA A 246 -12.86 -38.33 -1.64
N GLU A 247 -14.16 -38.46 -1.84
CA GLU A 247 -15.10 -37.35 -2.03
C GLU A 247 -15.18 -36.47 -0.76
N PHE A 248 -15.18 -37.08 0.42
CA PHE A 248 -15.14 -36.35 1.69
C PHE A 248 -13.85 -35.56 1.85
N ARG A 249 -12.71 -36.18 1.54
CA ARG A 249 -11.43 -35.48 1.56
C ARG A 249 -11.40 -34.31 0.58
N ILE A 250 -11.92 -34.49 -0.65
CA ILE A 250 -12.01 -33.40 -1.63
C ILE A 250 -12.88 -32.25 -1.08
N ALA A 251 -14.02 -32.55 -0.47
CA ALA A 251 -14.91 -31.53 0.11
C ALA A 251 -14.23 -30.77 1.26
N VAL A 252 -13.43 -31.45 2.09
CA VAL A 252 -12.64 -30.82 3.16
C VAL A 252 -11.57 -29.89 2.59
N GLU A 253 -10.80 -30.32 1.58
CA GLU A 253 -9.76 -29.48 0.95
C GLU A 253 -10.35 -28.28 0.19
N ASP A 254 -11.49 -28.47 -0.46
CA ASP A 254 -12.23 -27.40 -1.13
C ASP A 254 -12.71 -26.33 -0.13
N LEU A 255 -13.18 -26.76 1.03
CA LEU A 255 -13.58 -25.85 2.10
C LEU A 255 -12.40 -25.11 2.75
N LYS A 256 -11.24 -25.76 2.90
CA LYS A 256 -10.01 -25.07 3.33
C LYS A 256 -9.54 -24.03 2.30
N SER A 257 -9.71 -24.31 1.00
CA SER A 257 -9.43 -23.34 -0.07
C SER A 257 -10.32 -22.10 0.03
N ARG A 258 -11.61 -22.28 0.34
CA ARG A 258 -12.56 -21.19 0.65
C ARG A 258 -12.07 -20.34 1.85
N TYR A 259 -11.60 -20.97 2.92
CA TYR A 259 -11.07 -20.25 4.08
C TYR A 259 -9.80 -19.44 3.76
N ALA A 260 -8.93 -19.99 2.89
CA ALA A 260 -7.72 -19.30 2.45
C ALA A 260 -8.01 -18.02 1.63
N SER A 261 -9.15 -17.96 0.92
CA SER A 261 -9.60 -16.75 0.22
C SER A 261 -10.42 -15.79 1.10
N CYS A 262 -10.41 -16.00 2.42
CA CYS A 262 -11.18 -15.21 3.38
C CYS A 262 -12.70 -15.22 3.19
N ALA A 263 -13.24 -16.26 2.54
CA ALA A 263 -14.64 -16.65 2.70
C ALA A 263 -14.78 -17.42 4.03
N TRP A 264 -14.75 -16.67 5.14
CA TRP A 264 -14.56 -17.19 6.50
C TRP A 264 -15.77 -17.96 7.06
N ARG A 265 -16.97 -17.78 6.48
CA ARG A 265 -18.19 -18.50 6.85
C ARG A 265 -18.20 -19.94 6.33
N ASN A 266 -18.87 -20.82 7.04
CA ASN A 266 -19.25 -22.14 6.56
C ASN A 266 -20.23 -22.01 5.37
N PRO A 267 -20.36 -23.05 4.53
CA PRO A 267 -21.33 -23.06 3.46
C PRO A 267 -22.76 -22.91 3.98
N ILE A 268 -23.62 -22.30 3.16
CA ILE A 268 -25.07 -22.27 3.42
C ILE A 268 -25.62 -23.71 3.30
N ASP A 269 -26.06 -24.26 4.43
CA ASP A 269 -26.45 -25.68 4.57
C ASP A 269 -27.82 -25.82 5.28
N PRO A 270 -28.94 -25.50 4.62
CA PRO A 270 -30.27 -25.58 5.21
C PRO A 270 -30.69 -27.01 5.57
N ASP A 271 -30.10 -28.02 4.91
CA ASP A 271 -30.37 -29.44 5.15
C ASP A 271 -29.46 -30.05 6.22
N SER A 272 -28.50 -29.29 6.76
CA SER A 272 -27.58 -29.70 7.82
C SER A 272 -26.78 -30.97 7.50
N VAL A 273 -26.37 -31.14 6.25
CA VAL A 273 -25.64 -32.34 5.81
C VAL A 273 -24.12 -32.16 5.78
N LEU A 274 -23.62 -30.93 5.75
CA LEU A 274 -22.19 -30.61 5.62
C LEU A 274 -21.46 -30.47 6.96
N GLY A 275 -22.11 -30.77 8.09
CA GLY A 275 -21.55 -30.62 9.45
C GLY A 275 -20.18 -31.31 9.63
N ASP A 276 -20.05 -32.57 9.23
CA ASP A 276 -18.80 -33.32 9.38
C ASP A 276 -17.66 -32.75 8.52
N VAL A 277 -17.98 -32.34 7.29
CA VAL A 277 -17.01 -31.71 6.37
C VAL A 277 -16.52 -30.38 6.93
N THR A 278 -17.45 -29.54 7.40
CA THR A 278 -17.14 -28.21 7.95
C THR A 278 -16.35 -28.28 9.24
N SER A 279 -16.72 -29.17 10.16
CA SER A 279 -15.99 -29.40 11.41
C SER A 279 -14.56 -29.92 11.17
N THR A 280 -14.41 -30.88 10.25
CA THR A 280 -13.10 -31.43 9.86
C THR A 280 -12.22 -30.35 9.23
N ALA A 281 -12.74 -29.62 8.24
CA ALA A 281 -12.01 -28.54 7.57
C ALA A 281 -11.61 -27.44 8.54
N ALA A 282 -12.50 -27.02 9.45
CA ALA A 282 -12.20 -26.01 10.46
C ALA A 282 -11.04 -26.45 11.36
N THR A 283 -11.05 -27.71 11.80
CA THR A 283 -10.00 -28.27 12.67
C THR A 283 -8.66 -28.35 11.93
N GLU A 284 -8.65 -28.92 10.73
CA GLU A 284 -7.42 -29.05 9.93
C GLU A 284 -6.84 -27.68 9.54
N TRP A 285 -7.69 -26.73 9.15
CA TRP A 285 -7.27 -25.36 8.82
C TRP A 285 -6.51 -24.68 9.97
N GLN A 286 -6.99 -24.83 11.21
CA GLN A 286 -6.29 -24.26 12.36
C GLN A 286 -4.97 -24.97 12.65
N GLN A 287 -4.88 -26.29 12.41
CA GLN A 287 -3.62 -27.03 12.51
C GLN A 287 -2.62 -26.55 11.45
N GLU A 288 -3.06 -26.32 10.22
CA GLU A 288 -2.24 -25.79 9.13
C GLU A 288 -1.72 -24.39 9.46
N ILE A 289 -2.58 -23.46 9.89
CA ILE A 289 -2.18 -22.10 10.31
C ILE A 289 -1.17 -22.15 11.45
N ALA A 290 -1.41 -22.99 12.46
CA ALA A 290 -0.52 -23.12 13.62
C ALA A 290 0.84 -23.68 13.21
N SER A 291 0.88 -24.67 12.32
CA SER A 291 2.12 -25.29 11.85
C SER A 291 3.03 -24.33 11.07
N GLN A 292 2.46 -23.28 10.48
CA GLN A 292 3.17 -22.29 9.67
C GLN A 292 3.53 -21.01 10.46
N ALA A 293 3.19 -20.93 11.75
CA ALA A 293 3.33 -19.70 12.53
C ALA A 293 4.77 -19.18 12.58
N THR A 294 5.75 -20.08 12.74
CA THR A 294 7.17 -19.70 12.76
C THR A 294 7.63 -19.10 11.44
N GLN A 295 7.35 -19.77 10.31
CA GLN A 295 7.74 -19.32 8.98
C GLN A 295 7.03 -18.02 8.61
N ARG A 296 5.72 -17.93 8.90
CA ARG A 296 4.95 -16.69 8.73
C ARG A 296 5.60 -15.53 9.47
N ASN A 297 5.93 -15.70 10.76
CA ASN A 297 6.52 -14.63 11.55
C ASN A 297 7.90 -14.21 11.03
N GLN A 298 8.72 -15.15 10.54
CA GLN A 298 10.00 -14.82 9.92
C GLN A 298 9.83 -13.98 8.65
N ILE A 299 8.88 -14.34 7.78
CA ILE A 299 8.58 -13.61 6.55
C ILE A 299 8.07 -12.21 6.89
N LEU A 300 7.11 -12.09 7.81
CA LEU A 300 6.54 -10.80 8.20
C LEU A 300 7.58 -9.88 8.86
N THR A 301 8.48 -10.41 9.69
CA THR A 301 9.57 -9.63 10.27
C THR A 301 10.54 -9.15 9.20
N ALA A 302 10.93 -10.03 8.25
CA ALA A 302 11.81 -9.66 7.15
C ALA A 302 11.18 -8.59 6.24
N ASP A 303 9.88 -8.71 5.95
CA ASP A 303 9.14 -7.73 5.16
C ASP A 303 9.09 -6.36 5.85
N LYS A 304 8.74 -6.34 7.16
CA LYS A 304 8.76 -5.11 7.97
C LYS A 304 10.12 -4.43 7.94
N ASP A 305 11.20 -5.19 8.09
CA ASP A 305 12.56 -4.65 8.08
C ASP A 305 12.98 -4.15 6.70
N ALA A 306 12.57 -4.85 5.63
CA ALA A 306 12.80 -4.42 4.25
C ALA A 306 12.06 -3.11 3.93
N VAL A 307 10.79 -2.99 4.34
CA VAL A 307 10.00 -1.77 4.17
C VAL A 307 10.60 -0.59 4.95
N ALA A 308 11.05 -0.82 6.19
CA ALA A 308 11.72 0.21 6.98
C ALA A 308 13.04 0.67 6.34
N ALA A 309 13.85 -0.27 5.85
CA ALA A 309 15.08 0.02 5.13
C ALA A 309 14.83 0.79 3.83
N LEU A 310 13.81 0.40 3.06
CA LEU A 310 13.42 1.09 1.83
C LEU A 310 12.97 2.52 2.10
N ALA A 311 12.08 2.74 3.08
CA ALA A 311 11.63 4.08 3.45
C ALA A 311 12.79 4.98 3.91
N SER A 312 13.70 4.43 4.72
CA SER A 312 14.91 5.13 5.16
C SER A 312 15.83 5.48 3.98
N GLY A 313 16.09 4.51 3.09
CA GLY A 313 16.91 4.70 1.89
C GLY A 313 16.33 5.75 0.94
N SER A 314 15.02 5.70 0.66
CA SER A 314 14.33 6.71 -0.16
C SER A 314 14.41 8.11 0.45
N LYS A 315 14.38 8.22 1.79
CA LYS A 315 14.59 9.49 2.48
C LYS A 315 16.02 9.99 2.30
N THR A 316 17.02 9.15 2.56
CA THR A 316 18.44 9.52 2.39
C THR A 316 18.77 9.93 0.96
N LEU A 317 18.19 9.26 -0.04
CA LEU A 317 18.34 9.67 -1.44
C LEU A 317 17.71 11.05 -1.70
N GLY A 318 16.53 11.32 -1.14
CA GLY A 318 15.89 12.63 -1.21
C GLY A 318 16.74 13.72 -0.55
N ASP A 319 17.30 13.43 0.62
CA ASP A 319 18.25 14.30 1.32
C ASP A 319 19.49 14.61 0.46
N LEU A 320 20.08 13.57 -0.15
CA LEU A 320 21.25 13.72 -1.02
C LEU A 320 20.96 14.59 -2.24
N LEU A 321 19.81 14.39 -2.88
CA LEU A 321 19.37 15.20 -4.03
C LEU A 321 19.19 16.67 -3.63
N GLY A 322 18.55 16.92 -2.49
CA GLY A 322 18.38 18.27 -1.96
C GLY A 322 19.71 18.96 -1.66
N GLN A 323 20.63 18.30 -0.97
CA GLN A 323 21.96 18.84 -0.68
C GLN A 323 22.79 19.06 -1.96
N SER A 324 22.69 18.15 -2.93
CA SER A 324 23.38 18.29 -4.22
C SER A 324 22.86 19.48 -5.01
N TRP A 325 21.55 19.72 -4.98
CA TRP A 325 20.94 20.89 -5.60
C TRP A 325 21.43 22.20 -4.97
N VAL A 326 21.47 22.28 -3.64
CA VAL A 326 22.02 23.46 -2.94
C VAL A 326 23.47 23.71 -3.32
N ALA A 327 24.29 22.65 -3.34
CA ALA A 327 25.70 22.74 -3.68
C ALA A 327 25.93 23.21 -5.14
N ASP A 328 25.19 22.66 -6.11
CA ASP A 328 25.21 23.13 -7.51
C ASP A 328 24.85 24.62 -7.58
N ARG A 329 23.84 25.05 -6.82
CA ARG A 329 23.35 26.41 -6.87
C ARG A 329 24.32 27.43 -6.29
N LEU A 330 24.91 27.10 -5.15
CA LEU A 330 25.97 27.89 -4.54
C LEU A 330 27.23 27.93 -5.43
N ALA A 331 27.60 26.81 -6.04
CA ALA A 331 28.76 26.75 -6.94
C ALA A 331 28.57 27.65 -8.17
N ARG A 332 27.39 27.63 -8.79
CA ARG A 332 27.06 28.51 -9.93
C ARG A 332 27.00 29.97 -9.55
N TRP A 333 26.49 30.28 -8.36
CA TRP A 333 26.51 31.64 -7.84
C TRP A 333 27.95 32.13 -7.62
N GLN A 334 28.78 31.31 -6.96
CA GLN A 334 30.19 31.61 -6.75
C GLN A 334 30.93 31.80 -8.07
N ASP A 335 30.75 30.90 -9.04
CA ASP A 335 31.38 31.01 -10.36
C ASP A 335 31.02 32.33 -11.06
N PHE A 336 29.73 32.68 -11.07
CA PHE A 336 29.24 33.90 -11.72
C PHE A 336 29.82 35.19 -11.10
N TRP A 337 29.96 35.23 -9.76
CA TRP A 337 30.44 36.41 -9.02
C TRP A 337 31.94 36.36 -8.64
N SER A 338 32.64 35.27 -8.93
CA SER A 338 34.08 35.12 -8.68
C SER A 338 34.90 35.91 -9.71
N ALA A 339 36.10 36.37 -9.32
CA ALA A 339 36.99 37.15 -10.20
C ALA A 339 37.20 36.48 -11.58
N GLY A 340 36.76 37.16 -12.65
CA GLY A 340 36.78 36.63 -14.02
C GLY A 340 35.47 35.99 -14.49
N GLY A 341 34.51 35.81 -13.59
CA GLY A 341 33.13 35.38 -13.87
C GLY A 341 32.31 36.49 -14.53
N THR A 342 31.27 36.10 -15.28
CA THR A 342 30.47 37.02 -16.11
C THR A 342 29.70 38.08 -15.32
N GLY A 343 29.47 37.85 -14.01
CA GLY A 343 28.82 38.78 -13.10
C GLY A 343 29.76 39.74 -12.40
N THR A 344 31.07 39.55 -12.47
CA THR A 344 31.99 40.43 -11.75
C THR A 344 31.98 41.85 -12.28
N VAL A 345 31.48 42.77 -11.44
CA VAL A 345 31.77 44.20 -11.55
C VAL A 345 33.02 44.45 -10.71
N GLY A 346 34.17 44.06 -11.24
CA GLY A 346 35.45 44.50 -10.68
C GLY A 346 35.73 45.93 -11.17
N ASP A 347 36.07 46.85 -10.26
CA ASP A 347 36.53 48.21 -10.58
C ASP A 347 37.91 48.24 -11.27
N ALA A 348 38.45 47.09 -11.68
CA ALA A 348 39.71 47.00 -12.40
C ALA A 348 39.48 47.29 -13.90
N PRO A 349 40.16 48.28 -14.49
CA PRO A 349 40.02 48.59 -15.91
C PRO A 349 40.45 47.36 -16.72
N THR A 350 39.47 46.67 -17.31
CA THR A 350 39.73 45.56 -18.22
C THR A 350 40.09 46.16 -19.56
N VAL A 351 41.34 45.96 -20.00
CA VAL A 351 41.79 46.46 -21.31
C VAL A 351 41.57 45.36 -22.34
N ILE A 352 40.75 45.65 -23.37
CA ILE A 352 40.51 44.70 -24.46
C ILE A 352 41.67 44.78 -25.46
N GLU A 353 42.61 43.85 -25.38
CA GLU A 353 43.67 43.67 -26.38
C GLU A 353 43.13 42.97 -27.62
N VAL A 354 43.43 43.51 -28.80
CA VAL A 354 42.97 42.93 -30.07
C VAL A 354 44.01 41.92 -30.55
N HIS A 355 43.65 40.63 -30.54
CA HIS A 355 44.55 39.52 -30.91
C HIS A 355 45.22 39.66 -32.29
N ALA A 356 44.59 40.35 -33.24
CA ALA A 356 45.16 40.61 -34.56
C ALA A 356 46.22 41.73 -34.58
N ALA A 357 46.38 42.48 -33.47
CA ALA A 357 47.31 43.59 -33.31
C ALA A 357 47.89 43.57 -31.88
N GLN A 358 48.87 42.69 -31.64
CA GLN A 358 49.53 42.54 -30.34
C GLN A 358 50.06 43.89 -29.80
N GLY A 359 49.81 44.17 -28.52
CA GLY A 359 50.14 45.43 -27.86
C GLY A 359 49.21 46.59 -28.18
N LYS A 360 48.11 46.36 -28.93
CA LYS A 360 47.07 47.36 -29.22
C LYS A 360 45.73 46.98 -28.59
N CYS A 361 45.10 47.99 -28.02
CA CYS A 361 43.85 47.89 -27.30
C CYS A 361 42.81 48.84 -27.87
N LEU A 362 41.53 48.49 -27.68
CA LEU A 362 40.40 49.33 -28.07
C LEU A 362 40.43 50.64 -27.28
N ASP A 363 40.40 51.79 -27.98
CA ASP A 363 40.61 53.11 -27.40
C ASP A 363 39.66 54.14 -28.05
N VAL A 364 39.10 55.05 -27.26
CA VAL A 364 38.27 56.17 -27.73
C VAL A 364 39.18 57.35 -28.06
N GLU A 365 39.15 57.82 -29.32
CA GLU A 365 40.09 58.82 -29.82
C GLU A 365 40.17 60.07 -28.91
N GLY A 366 41.35 60.27 -28.31
CA GLY A 366 41.62 61.41 -27.44
C GLY A 366 40.82 61.43 -26.14
N ALA A 367 40.28 60.29 -25.70
CA ALA A 367 39.40 60.17 -24.53
C ALA A 367 38.15 61.08 -24.60
N LYS A 368 37.72 61.47 -25.81
CA LYS A 368 36.56 62.36 -25.98
C LYS A 368 35.27 61.63 -25.62
N LYS A 369 34.33 62.36 -25.04
CA LYS A 369 33.02 61.85 -24.62
C LYS A 369 31.89 62.22 -25.58
N ASP A 370 32.24 62.87 -26.70
CA ASP A 370 31.27 63.32 -27.69
C ASP A 370 30.68 62.12 -28.46
N SER A 371 29.36 62.15 -28.70
CA SER A 371 28.70 61.12 -29.50
C SER A 371 29.28 61.08 -30.91
N GLY A 372 29.61 59.88 -31.40
CA GLY A 372 30.27 59.69 -32.69
C GLY A 372 31.79 59.82 -32.67
N THR A 373 32.42 59.97 -31.50
CA THR A 373 33.89 59.87 -31.38
C THR A 373 34.36 58.50 -31.91
N PRO A 374 35.31 58.47 -32.86
CA PRO A 374 35.83 57.22 -33.40
C PRO A 374 36.49 56.34 -32.33
N VAL A 375 36.34 55.03 -32.50
CA VAL A 375 37.08 54.02 -31.74
C VAL A 375 38.27 53.57 -32.58
N GLN A 376 39.44 53.47 -31.96
CA GLN A 376 40.72 53.18 -32.60
C GLN A 376 41.47 52.04 -31.89
N LEU A 377 42.52 51.54 -32.55
CA LEU A 377 43.50 50.65 -31.95
C LEU A 377 44.69 51.49 -31.46
N TYR A 378 44.82 51.63 -30.15
CA TYR A 378 45.91 52.41 -29.54
C TYR A 378 46.79 51.52 -28.66
N THR A 379 48.00 51.97 -28.35
CA THR A 379 48.87 51.22 -27.44
C THR A 379 48.18 51.02 -26.10
N CYS A 380 48.14 49.77 -25.62
CA CYS A 380 47.54 49.45 -24.33
C CYS A 380 48.23 50.26 -23.22
N ASN A 381 47.47 51.12 -22.54
CA ASN A 381 47.99 52.08 -21.57
C ASN A 381 47.14 52.17 -20.29
N GLY A 382 46.03 51.42 -20.21
CA GLY A 382 45.17 51.33 -19.03
C GLY A 382 44.43 52.63 -18.71
N SER A 383 44.41 53.61 -19.62
CA SER A 383 43.71 54.86 -19.42
C SER A 383 42.19 54.68 -19.51
N ALA A 384 41.43 55.64 -18.97
CA ALA A 384 39.97 55.65 -19.08
C ALA A 384 39.46 55.76 -20.53
N ALA A 385 40.35 56.04 -21.50
CA ALA A 385 40.05 55.99 -22.92
C ALA A 385 39.93 54.57 -23.46
N GLN A 386 40.35 53.54 -22.71
CA GLN A 386 40.33 52.14 -23.11
C GLN A 386 39.19 51.40 -22.41
N PRO A 387 37.96 51.39 -22.98
CA PRO A 387 36.77 50.89 -22.30
C PRO A 387 36.76 49.37 -22.16
N ALA A 388 36.18 48.90 -21.05
CA ALA A 388 36.09 47.49 -20.67
C ALA A 388 35.05 46.66 -21.43
N ARG A 389 34.13 47.28 -22.20
CA ARG A 389 33.26 46.63 -23.22
C ARG A 389 32.41 47.65 -23.99
N PRO A 390 31.93 47.31 -25.21
CA PRO A 390 30.83 48.03 -25.85
C PRO A 390 29.58 47.90 -24.97
N ALA A 391 28.87 49.00 -24.74
CA ALA A 391 27.55 48.96 -24.11
C ALA A 391 26.65 48.03 -24.93
N THR A 392 26.29 46.88 -24.37
CA THR A 392 25.23 46.05 -24.94
C THR A 392 23.94 46.84 -24.78
N GLY A 393 23.44 47.39 -25.88
CA GLY A 393 22.19 48.14 -25.91
C GLY A 393 21.06 47.25 -25.40
N SER A 394 20.39 47.73 -24.36
CA SER A 394 19.07 47.28 -23.97
C SER A 394 18.10 47.68 -25.09
N THR A 395 17.47 46.70 -25.73
CA THR A 395 16.24 46.88 -26.50
C THR A 395 15.14 46.10 -25.83
#